data_AF-A0A6B9ZJM2-F1
#
_entry.id   AF-A0A6B9ZJM2-F1
#
_cell.length_a   1.000
_cell.length_b   1.000
_cell.length_c   1.000
_cell.angle_alpha   90.00
_cell.angle_beta   90.00
_cell.angle_gamma   90.00
#
_symmetry.space_group_name_H-M   'P 1'
#
loop_
_entity.id
_entity.type
_entity.pdbx_description
1 polymer ?
#
loop_
_entity_poly.entity_id
_entity_poly.type
_entity_poly.pdbx_seq_one_letter_code
_entity_poly.pdbx_strand_id
1 'polypeptide(L)'
;MKNPILLIGNDINNISKGQSWKDLLADIVNFCLPDSCIQLDERKPFPLLYEEIFLTAIRRQHIRESELKGFIAEKTLKIEQNDIHAAIRDLSPAHILTTNYEFTLEGEIPDRNTSLILERAFSIFRKYTVGGINYWHIHGDCLNPSSINLGFEHYGGQLQQMRNYVVSGTTYTSKQAPRQSLVQRIQQRLPVKDDSWLDLFFTRDIHILGLSLDFVETDLWWLLTYRARQKFQKNTIPVRNALYYYIPTEFVQSAKFKLDMLAANDVKVIDIEAKDKRTYYEEVLKQIRRL
;
A
#
# COMPACT_ATOMS: atom_id res chain seq x y z
N MET A 1 9.39 12.79 -16.97
CA MET A 1 9.51 11.31 -17.08
C MET A 1 8.34 10.75 -17.85
N LYS A 2 8.62 9.79 -18.74
CA LYS A 2 7.59 9.08 -19.49
C LYS A 2 7.13 7.88 -18.65
N ASN A 3 5.84 7.83 -18.32
CA ASN A 3 5.18 6.77 -17.55
C ASN A 3 5.74 6.56 -16.12
N PRO A 4 5.41 7.43 -15.14
CA PRO A 4 5.89 7.33 -13.76
C PRO A 4 5.44 6.02 -13.05
N ILE A 5 6.09 5.71 -11.93
CA ILE A 5 5.60 4.70 -10.98
C ILE A 5 5.17 5.38 -9.69
N LEU A 6 3.94 5.08 -9.28
CA LEU A 6 3.29 5.74 -8.15
C LEU A 6 3.00 4.71 -7.04
N LEU A 7 3.18 5.09 -5.79
CA LEU A 7 2.63 4.40 -4.62
C LEU A 7 1.63 5.35 -3.96
N ILE A 8 0.38 4.95 -3.92
CA ILE A 8 -0.75 5.83 -3.60
C ILE A 8 -1.53 5.28 -2.42
N GLY A 9 -1.68 6.09 -1.37
CA GLY A 9 -2.53 5.76 -0.23
C GLY A 9 -3.89 6.45 -0.26
N ASN A 10 -4.68 6.20 0.79
CA ASN A 10 -6.10 6.55 0.81
C ASN A 10 -6.39 8.06 0.98
N ASP A 11 -5.42 8.90 1.30
CA ASP A 11 -5.73 10.31 1.59
C ASP A 11 -6.34 11.07 0.40
N ILE A 12 -6.10 10.61 -0.84
CA ILE A 12 -6.71 11.18 -2.06
C ILE A 12 -8.23 11.00 -2.08
N ASN A 13 -8.76 9.95 -1.43
CA ASN A 13 -10.20 9.74 -1.31
C ASN A 13 -10.86 10.81 -0.44
N ASN A 14 -10.11 11.43 0.47
CA ASN A 14 -10.60 12.47 1.37
C ASN A 14 -10.78 13.86 0.70
N ILE A 15 -10.57 13.97 -0.62
CA ILE A 15 -10.88 15.19 -1.39
C ILE A 15 -12.40 15.32 -1.61
N SER A 16 -13.07 14.18 -1.82
CA SER A 16 -14.53 14.12 -1.88
C SER A 16 -15.09 14.00 -0.47
N LYS A 17 -16.31 14.49 -0.25
CA LYS A 17 -17.05 14.19 0.98
C LYS A 17 -17.36 12.69 0.98
N GLY A 18 -16.63 11.93 1.78
CA GLY A 18 -16.78 10.49 1.93
C GLY A 18 -16.75 10.06 3.39
N GLN A 19 -16.91 8.77 3.61
CA GLN A 19 -16.79 8.16 4.94
C GLN A 19 -15.34 8.29 5.43
N SER A 20 -15.12 8.90 6.60
CA SER A 20 -13.78 8.93 7.18
C SER A 20 -13.39 7.55 7.70
N TRP A 21 -12.09 7.26 7.82
CA TRP A 21 -11.62 6.02 8.45
C TRP A 21 -12.13 5.84 9.89
N LYS A 22 -12.39 6.95 10.60
CA LYS A 22 -12.99 6.94 11.93
C LYS A 22 -14.45 6.47 11.89
N ASP A 23 -15.20 6.87 10.87
CA ASP A 23 -16.58 6.43 10.67
C ASP A 23 -16.62 4.95 10.28
N LEU A 24 -15.67 4.48 9.46
CA LEU A 24 -15.54 3.05 9.15
C LEU A 24 -15.22 2.22 10.40
N LEU A 25 -14.34 2.71 11.28
CA LEU A 25 -14.06 2.06 12.56
C LEU A 25 -15.31 1.97 13.45
N ALA A 26 -16.07 3.05 13.55
CA ALA A 26 -17.32 3.07 14.30
C ALA A 26 -18.33 2.06 13.72
N ASP A 27 -18.44 2.01 12.39
CA ASP A 27 -19.28 1.04 11.69
C ASP A 27 -18.84 -0.41 11.91
N ILE A 28 -17.54 -0.69 11.91
CA ILE A 28 -16.98 -2.00 12.21
C ILE A 28 -17.34 -2.42 13.64
N VAL A 29 -17.17 -1.52 14.62
CA VAL A 29 -17.53 -1.80 16.02
C VAL A 29 -19.03 -2.08 16.14
N ASN A 30 -19.87 -1.25 15.53
CA ASN A 30 -21.33 -1.42 15.56
C ASN A 30 -21.78 -2.72 14.90
N PHE A 31 -21.14 -3.10 13.79
CA PHE A 31 -21.40 -4.37 13.09
C PHE A 31 -20.98 -5.57 13.95
N CYS A 32 -19.79 -5.52 14.54
CA CYS A 32 -19.22 -6.66 15.26
C CYS A 32 -19.77 -6.81 16.68
N LEU A 33 -20.08 -5.70 17.34
CA LEU A 33 -20.25 -5.62 18.79
C LEU A 33 -21.25 -4.52 19.19
N PRO A 34 -22.52 -4.61 18.76
CA PRO A 34 -23.52 -3.56 18.97
C PRO A 34 -23.76 -3.20 20.46
N ASP A 35 -23.58 -4.18 21.35
CA ASP A 35 -23.81 -4.02 22.80
C ASP A 35 -22.50 -3.85 23.60
N SER A 36 -21.34 -3.75 22.95
CA SER A 36 -20.03 -3.65 23.63
C SER A 36 -19.44 -2.25 23.55
N CYS A 37 -18.85 -1.80 24.65
CA CYS A 37 -18.08 -0.57 24.71
C CYS A 37 -16.59 -0.83 24.43
N ILE A 38 -16.22 -1.18 23.20
CA ILE A 38 -14.80 -1.03 22.81
C ILE A 38 -14.50 0.47 22.78
N GLN A 39 -13.58 0.89 23.63
CA GLN A 39 -13.10 2.26 23.61
C GLN A 39 -12.18 2.46 22.41
N LEU A 40 -12.66 3.26 21.46
CA LEU A 40 -11.86 3.83 20.39
C LEU A 40 -10.97 4.92 20.99
N ASP A 41 -9.65 4.73 20.92
CA ASP A 41 -8.65 5.64 21.47
C ASP A 41 -7.46 5.69 20.52
N GLU A 42 -6.96 6.89 20.21
CA GLU A 42 -5.86 7.10 19.26
C GLU A 42 -4.54 6.47 19.73
N ARG A 43 -4.41 6.16 21.02
CA ARG A 43 -3.25 5.44 21.58
C ARG A 43 -3.24 3.96 21.21
N LYS A 44 -4.38 3.40 20.78
CA LYS A 44 -4.45 2.03 20.28
C LYS A 44 -4.07 2.03 18.80
N PRO A 45 -2.91 1.48 18.42
CA PRO A 45 -2.54 1.40 17.02
C PRO A 45 -3.57 0.56 16.27
N PHE A 46 -3.98 1.05 15.10
CA PHE A 46 -5.09 0.50 14.35
C PHE A 46 -5.03 -1.02 14.16
N PRO A 47 -3.88 -1.64 13.79
CA PRO A 47 -3.84 -3.08 13.58
C PRO A 47 -4.16 -3.87 14.85
N LEU A 48 -3.76 -3.39 16.04
CA LEU A 48 -4.13 -4.04 17.30
C LEU A 48 -5.57 -3.76 17.71
N LEU A 49 -6.12 -2.60 17.37
CA LEU A 49 -7.54 -2.32 17.56
C LEU A 49 -8.41 -3.24 16.70
N TYR A 50 -8.00 -3.52 15.46
CA TYR A 50 -8.66 -4.54 14.62
C TYR A 50 -8.65 -5.92 15.32
N GLU A 51 -7.50 -6.35 15.87
CA GLU A 51 -7.43 -7.60 16.64
C GLU A 51 -8.36 -7.58 17.86
N GLU A 52 -8.39 -6.48 18.62
CA GLU A 52 -9.28 -6.33 19.78
C GLU A 52 -10.76 -6.50 19.40
N ILE A 53 -11.18 -5.85 18.31
CA ILE A 53 -12.55 -5.94 17.78
C ILE A 53 -12.84 -7.38 17.37
N PHE A 54 -11.99 -7.96 16.51
CA PHE A 54 -12.23 -9.28 15.95
C PHE A 54 -12.20 -10.39 17.01
N LEU A 55 -11.20 -10.40 17.89
CA LEU A 55 -11.09 -11.40 18.97
C LEU A 55 -12.23 -11.29 19.99
N THR A 56 -12.76 -10.08 20.22
CA THR A 56 -13.94 -9.89 21.06
C THR A 56 -15.19 -10.38 20.36
N ALA A 57 -15.35 -10.08 19.08
CA ALA A 57 -16.48 -10.47 18.25
C ALA A 57 -16.58 -11.99 18.05
N ILE A 58 -15.48 -12.68 17.75
CA ILE A 58 -15.49 -14.14 17.57
C ILE A 58 -15.84 -14.87 18.88
N ARG A 59 -15.45 -14.32 20.03
CA ARG A 59 -15.73 -14.92 21.35
C ARG A 59 -17.17 -14.68 21.81
N ARG A 60 -17.73 -13.49 21.55
CA ARG A 60 -19.04 -13.07 22.07
C ARG A 60 -20.19 -13.27 21.09
N GLN A 61 -19.93 -13.03 19.81
CA GLN A 61 -20.93 -13.00 18.74
C GLN A 61 -20.68 -14.09 17.69
N HIS A 62 -19.61 -14.89 17.83
CA HIS A 62 -19.22 -15.95 16.88
C HIS A 62 -19.04 -15.47 15.43
N ILE A 63 -18.71 -14.18 15.24
CA ILE A 63 -18.43 -13.61 13.93
C ILE A 63 -17.17 -14.23 13.35
N ARG A 64 -17.26 -14.75 12.12
CA ARG A 64 -16.08 -15.20 11.37
C ARG A 64 -15.38 -14.01 10.74
N GLU A 65 -14.06 -14.11 10.59
CA GLU A 65 -13.28 -13.02 10.00
C GLU A 65 -13.71 -12.69 8.56
N SER A 66 -14.14 -13.71 7.81
CA SER A 66 -14.67 -13.52 6.46
C SER A 66 -15.91 -12.62 6.42
N GLU A 67 -16.72 -12.60 7.48
CA GLU A 67 -17.91 -11.74 7.57
C GLU A 67 -17.51 -10.29 7.86
N LEU A 68 -16.58 -10.08 8.81
CA LEU A 68 -16.00 -8.76 9.07
C LEU A 68 -15.31 -8.18 7.83
N LYS A 69 -14.45 -8.97 7.18
CA LYS A 69 -13.77 -8.54 5.95
C LYS A 69 -14.75 -8.29 4.80
N GLY A 70 -15.82 -9.10 4.69
CA GLY A 70 -16.92 -8.86 3.75
C GLY A 70 -17.61 -7.51 3.99
N PHE A 71 -17.93 -7.20 5.24
CA PHE A 71 -18.50 -5.90 5.62
C PHE A 71 -17.58 -4.73 5.25
N ILE A 72 -16.27 -4.85 5.54
CA ILE A 72 -15.28 -3.82 5.21
C ILE A 72 -15.21 -3.63 3.69
N ALA A 73 -15.18 -4.72 2.93
CA ALA A 73 -15.18 -4.69 1.46
C ALA A 73 -16.41 -3.97 0.90
N GLU A 74 -17.60 -4.24 1.43
CA GLU A 74 -18.83 -3.55 1.01
C GLU A 74 -18.81 -2.05 1.30
N LYS A 75 -18.15 -1.64 2.39
CA LYS A 75 -17.99 -0.23 2.75
C LYS A 75 -16.99 0.47 1.83
N THR A 76 -15.83 -0.13 1.59
CA THR A 76 -14.79 0.45 0.74
C THR A 76 -15.21 0.50 -0.72
N LEU A 77 -16.00 -0.46 -1.20
CA LEU A 77 -16.56 -0.44 -2.56
C LEU A 77 -17.45 0.80 -2.85
N LYS A 78 -17.98 1.46 -1.82
CA LYS A 78 -18.80 2.67 -1.95
C LYS A 78 -17.98 3.97 -2.06
N ILE A 79 -16.65 3.88 -1.96
CA ILE A 79 -15.78 5.03 -2.13
C ILE A 79 -15.83 5.47 -3.59
N GLU A 80 -16.15 6.74 -3.80
CA GLU A 80 -16.31 7.32 -5.14
C GLU A 80 -15.01 7.99 -5.61
N GLN A 81 -14.75 7.89 -6.91
CA GLN A 81 -13.63 8.59 -7.53
C GLN A 81 -13.85 10.10 -7.55
N ASN A 82 -12.75 10.83 -7.76
CA ASN A 82 -12.74 12.27 -7.98
C ASN A 82 -11.81 12.62 -9.14
N ASP A 83 -11.74 13.90 -9.49
CA ASP A 83 -10.95 14.42 -10.60
C ASP A 83 -9.44 14.21 -10.44
N ILE A 84 -8.91 14.10 -9.22
CA ILE A 84 -7.50 13.76 -9.01
C ILE A 84 -7.21 12.31 -9.45
N HIS A 85 -8.15 11.38 -9.29
CA HIS A 85 -7.99 10.02 -9.81
C HIS A 85 -7.88 10.02 -11.34
N ALA A 86 -8.72 10.81 -12.02
CA ALA A 86 -8.62 10.99 -13.47
C ALA A 86 -7.28 11.64 -13.86
N ALA A 87 -6.87 12.69 -13.17
CA ALA A 87 -5.60 13.37 -13.43
C ALA A 87 -4.36 12.46 -13.21
N ILE A 88 -4.44 11.53 -12.25
CA ILE A 88 -3.41 10.48 -12.04
C ILE A 88 -3.35 9.55 -13.27
N ARG A 89 -4.48 9.08 -13.78
CA ARG A 89 -4.52 8.25 -15.00
C ARG A 89 -3.99 9.00 -16.23
N ASP A 90 -4.26 10.29 -16.34
CA ASP A 90 -3.74 11.14 -17.42
C ASP A 90 -2.21 11.28 -17.40
N LEU A 91 -1.53 10.95 -16.29
CA LEU A 91 -0.07 10.81 -16.29
C LEU A 91 0.43 9.60 -17.10
N SER A 92 -0.48 8.69 -17.47
CA SER A 92 -0.18 7.38 -18.03
C SER A 92 0.91 6.62 -17.25
N PRO A 93 0.79 6.43 -15.91
CA PRO A 93 1.80 5.71 -15.13
C PRO A 93 2.05 4.31 -15.70
N ALA A 94 3.28 3.79 -15.61
CA ALA A 94 3.53 2.39 -15.96
C ALA A 94 2.92 1.45 -14.90
N HIS A 95 3.05 1.85 -13.63
CA HIS A 95 2.57 1.10 -12.49
C HIS A 95 2.00 2.06 -11.42
N ILE A 96 0.89 1.65 -10.80
CA ILE A 96 0.34 2.25 -9.59
C ILE A 96 0.28 1.16 -8.53
N LEU A 97 0.96 1.36 -7.42
CA LEU A 97 0.83 0.53 -6.23
C LEU A 97 -0.12 1.25 -5.28
N THR A 98 -0.98 0.54 -4.57
CA THR A 98 -1.88 1.16 -3.62
C THR A 98 -2.18 0.27 -2.41
N THR A 99 -2.32 0.90 -1.26
CA THR A 99 -2.82 0.29 -0.03
C THR A 99 -4.35 0.36 0.06
N ASN A 100 -5.00 1.01 -0.91
CA ASN A 100 -6.44 1.13 -1.00
C ASN A 100 -7.08 -0.18 -1.45
N TYR A 101 -8.33 -0.40 -1.03
CA TYR A 101 -9.06 -1.63 -1.32
C TYR A 101 -10.01 -1.48 -2.52
N GLU A 102 -10.51 -0.28 -2.75
CA GLU A 102 -11.38 0.10 -3.85
C GLU A 102 -10.63 0.38 -5.15
N PHE A 103 -11.37 0.46 -6.26
CA PHE A 103 -10.82 0.59 -7.62
C PHE A 103 -10.95 2.00 -8.22
N THR A 104 -10.88 3.05 -7.39
CA THR A 104 -11.05 4.44 -7.85
C THR A 104 -9.87 4.92 -8.71
N LEU A 105 -8.67 4.39 -8.50
CA LEU A 105 -7.46 4.71 -9.25
C LEU A 105 -7.52 4.16 -10.68
N GLU A 106 -8.10 2.97 -10.85
CA GLU A 106 -8.41 2.31 -12.11
C GLU A 106 -9.48 3.10 -12.87
N GLY A 107 -10.43 3.69 -12.15
CA GLY A 107 -11.57 4.43 -12.71
C GLY A 107 -12.74 3.54 -13.12
N GLU A 108 -12.53 2.23 -13.08
CA GLU A 108 -13.51 1.17 -13.31
C GLU A 108 -13.13 -0.05 -12.47
N ILE A 109 -14.11 -0.92 -12.21
CA ILE A 109 -13.84 -2.21 -11.56
C ILE A 109 -13.25 -3.15 -12.62
N PRO A 110 -12.02 -3.65 -12.45
CA PRO A 110 -11.40 -4.52 -13.46
C PRO A 110 -12.13 -5.87 -13.57
N ASP A 111 -12.42 -6.29 -14.81
CA ASP A 111 -13.09 -7.58 -15.08
C ASP A 111 -12.23 -8.79 -14.71
N ARG A 112 -10.89 -8.64 -14.74
CA ARG A 112 -9.96 -9.74 -14.59
C ARG A 112 -8.73 -9.37 -13.79
N ASN A 113 -8.41 -10.24 -12.83
CA ASN A 113 -7.13 -10.26 -12.14
C ASN A 113 -6.01 -10.77 -13.09
N THR A 114 -4.97 -9.96 -13.27
CA THR A 114 -3.83 -10.18 -14.18
C THR A 114 -2.54 -10.56 -13.44
N SER A 115 -2.66 -11.03 -12.21
CA SER A 115 -1.52 -11.43 -11.38
C SER A 115 -0.77 -12.62 -11.99
N LEU A 116 0.55 -12.67 -11.72
CA LEU A 116 1.38 -13.84 -12.06
C LEU A 116 0.92 -15.09 -11.30
N ILE A 117 0.55 -14.93 -10.03
CA ILE A 117 0.05 -15.97 -9.14
C ILE A 117 -1.22 -15.45 -8.47
N LEU A 118 -2.27 -16.28 -8.46
CA LEU A 118 -3.53 -15.97 -7.79
C LEU A 118 -3.45 -16.39 -6.32
N GLU A 119 -3.06 -15.45 -5.46
CA GLU A 119 -2.99 -15.66 -4.01
C GLU A 119 -4.22 -15.08 -3.32
N ARG A 120 -4.80 -15.85 -2.40
CA ARG A 120 -5.99 -15.43 -1.64
C ARG A 120 -5.68 -14.39 -0.56
N ALA A 121 -4.51 -14.47 0.04
CA ALA A 121 -4.05 -13.59 1.12
C ALA A 121 -2.56 -13.27 0.91
N PHE A 122 -2.12 -12.15 1.49
CA PHE A 122 -0.73 -11.72 1.53
C PHE A 122 -0.03 -11.65 0.17
N SER A 123 -0.78 -11.26 -0.86
CA SER A 123 -0.28 -11.39 -2.21
C SER A 123 0.80 -10.38 -2.53
N ILE A 124 1.92 -10.88 -3.05
CA ILE A 124 2.98 -10.04 -3.61
C ILE A 124 2.86 -9.89 -5.14
N PHE A 125 1.83 -10.50 -5.73
CA PHE A 125 1.59 -10.55 -7.17
C PHE A 125 0.28 -9.89 -7.59
N ARG A 126 -0.61 -9.54 -6.64
CA ARG A 126 -1.95 -9.01 -6.92
C ARG A 126 -1.87 -7.80 -7.85
N LYS A 127 -2.35 -8.01 -9.07
CA LYS A 127 -2.25 -7.02 -10.15
C LYS A 127 -3.48 -7.00 -11.06
N TYR A 128 -3.94 -5.82 -11.41
CA TYR A 128 -4.92 -5.57 -12.46
C TYR A 128 -4.27 -4.73 -13.57
N THR A 129 -4.67 -4.94 -14.82
CA THR A 129 -4.16 -4.14 -15.94
C THR A 129 -5.33 -3.47 -16.63
N VAL A 130 -5.39 -2.14 -16.55
CA VAL A 130 -6.48 -1.32 -17.09
C VAL A 130 -5.87 -0.17 -17.89
N GLY A 131 -6.33 0.03 -19.13
CA GLY A 131 -5.81 1.11 -19.99
C GLY A 131 -4.30 1.08 -20.25
N GLY A 132 -3.66 -0.09 -20.13
CA GLY A 132 -2.20 -0.24 -20.25
C GLY A 132 -1.39 0.12 -18.98
N ILE A 133 -2.07 0.49 -17.90
CA ILE A 133 -1.48 0.75 -16.57
C ILE A 133 -1.60 -0.52 -15.73
N ASN A 134 -0.53 -0.86 -14.98
CA ASN A 134 -0.56 -1.96 -14.03
C ASN A 134 -0.89 -1.44 -12.61
N TYR A 135 -1.94 -1.96 -11.99
CA TYR A 135 -2.39 -1.60 -10.65
C TYR A 135 -2.11 -2.72 -9.67
N TRP A 136 -1.38 -2.44 -8.59
CA TRP A 136 -0.99 -3.39 -7.57
C TRP A 136 -1.66 -3.05 -6.24
N HIS A 137 -2.66 -3.82 -5.84
CA HIS A 137 -3.29 -3.68 -4.53
C HIS A 137 -2.49 -4.44 -3.48
N ILE A 138 -1.47 -3.77 -2.94
CA ILE A 138 -0.44 -4.41 -2.11
C ILE A 138 -0.98 -4.88 -0.75
N HIS A 139 -2.10 -4.32 -0.29
CA HIS A 139 -2.78 -4.69 0.95
C HIS A 139 -4.09 -5.49 0.74
N GLY A 140 -4.39 -5.91 -0.49
CA GLY A 140 -5.67 -6.55 -0.82
C GLY A 140 -6.68 -5.62 -1.49
N ASP A 141 -7.78 -6.19 -1.93
CA ASP A 141 -8.84 -5.47 -2.64
C ASP A 141 -10.24 -5.90 -2.17
N CYS A 142 -11.24 -5.06 -2.40
CA CYS A 142 -12.62 -5.28 -1.94
C CYS A 142 -13.37 -6.36 -2.73
N LEU A 143 -12.92 -6.77 -3.91
CA LEU A 143 -13.48 -7.93 -4.62
C LEU A 143 -12.99 -9.26 -4.03
N ASN A 144 -11.89 -9.23 -3.29
CA ASN A 144 -11.31 -10.39 -2.62
C ASN A 144 -11.20 -10.12 -1.11
N PRO A 145 -12.30 -10.09 -0.35
CA PRO A 145 -12.29 -9.64 1.03
C PRO A 145 -11.28 -10.36 1.93
N SER A 146 -11.04 -11.66 1.71
CA SER A 146 -10.04 -12.44 2.47
C SER A 146 -8.62 -11.87 2.39
N SER A 147 -8.35 -11.08 1.34
CA SER A 147 -7.04 -10.47 1.10
C SER A 147 -6.79 -9.18 1.85
N ILE A 148 -7.84 -8.56 2.41
CA ILE A 148 -7.75 -7.29 3.14
C ILE A 148 -6.79 -7.44 4.32
N ASN A 149 -5.77 -6.59 4.33
CA ASN A 149 -4.70 -6.52 5.33
C ASN A 149 -4.91 -5.31 6.26
N LEU A 150 -5.36 -5.56 7.50
CA LEU A 150 -5.71 -4.52 8.48
C LEU A 150 -5.19 -4.84 9.89
N GLY A 151 -5.41 -6.07 10.33
CA GLY A 151 -4.93 -6.61 11.61
C GLY A 151 -3.41 -6.77 11.72
N PHE A 152 -2.91 -6.81 12.95
CA PHE A 152 -1.50 -6.99 13.26
C PHE A 152 -0.97 -8.37 12.81
N GLU A 153 -1.80 -9.42 12.89
CA GLU A 153 -1.47 -10.75 12.37
C GLU A 153 -1.18 -10.69 10.86
N HIS A 154 -2.01 -9.93 10.14
CA HIS A 154 -1.92 -9.83 8.69
C HIS A 154 -0.63 -9.15 8.22
N TYR A 155 -0.21 -8.07 8.89
CA TYR A 155 1.09 -7.44 8.61
C TYR A 155 2.24 -8.41 8.82
N GLY A 156 2.16 -9.29 9.84
CA GLY A 156 3.12 -10.36 10.06
C GLY A 156 3.18 -11.36 8.90
N GLY A 157 2.01 -11.83 8.44
CA GLY A 157 1.88 -12.74 7.29
C GLY A 157 2.38 -12.12 5.98
N GLN A 158 2.02 -10.85 5.72
CA GLN A 158 2.48 -10.08 4.56
C GLN A 158 4.00 -9.93 4.57
N LEU A 159 4.58 -9.54 5.70
CA LEU A 159 6.03 -9.39 5.88
C LEU A 159 6.76 -10.72 5.62
N GLN A 160 6.20 -11.85 6.07
CA GLN A 160 6.78 -13.16 5.80
C GLN A 160 6.86 -13.44 4.29
N GLN A 161 5.79 -13.20 3.52
CA GLN A 161 5.80 -13.40 2.07
C GLN A 161 6.78 -12.47 1.36
N MET A 162 6.84 -11.22 1.78
CA MET A 162 7.79 -10.25 1.25
C MET A 162 9.25 -10.67 1.51
N ARG A 163 9.54 -11.18 2.72
CA ARG A 163 10.88 -11.71 3.05
C ARG A 163 11.24 -12.95 2.25
N ASN A 164 10.28 -13.86 2.06
CA ASN A 164 10.50 -15.04 1.22
C ASN A 164 10.89 -14.62 -0.20
N TYR A 165 10.14 -13.70 -0.82
CA TYR A 165 10.44 -13.25 -2.17
C TYR A 165 11.75 -12.47 -2.28
N VAL A 166 11.99 -11.51 -1.39
CA VAL A 166 13.14 -10.60 -1.51
C VAL A 166 14.43 -11.26 -1.07
N VAL A 167 14.40 -12.03 0.03
CA VAL A 167 15.61 -12.48 0.74
C VAL A 167 15.88 -13.97 0.52
N SER A 168 14.92 -14.82 0.84
CA SER A 168 15.15 -16.27 1.00
C SER A 168 14.93 -17.08 -0.28
N GLY A 169 14.10 -16.59 -1.18
CA GLY A 169 13.58 -17.34 -2.33
C GLY A 169 12.17 -17.85 -2.08
N THR A 170 11.45 -18.14 -3.16
CA THR A 170 10.06 -18.59 -3.11
C THR A 170 9.93 -20.09 -3.33
N THR A 171 8.83 -20.66 -2.85
CA THR A 171 8.50 -22.08 -2.99
C THR A 171 7.29 -22.32 -3.89
N TYR A 172 6.88 -21.33 -4.69
CA TYR A 172 5.74 -21.48 -5.60
C TYR A 172 6.00 -22.62 -6.61
N THR A 173 4.95 -23.40 -6.87
CA THR A 173 4.98 -24.49 -7.85
C THR A 173 4.97 -23.97 -9.29
N SER A 174 4.45 -22.77 -9.51
CA SER A 174 4.43 -22.12 -10.84
C SER A 174 5.84 -21.94 -11.38
N LYS A 175 6.08 -22.40 -12.62
CA LYS A 175 7.35 -22.20 -13.33
C LYS A 175 7.63 -20.74 -13.67
N GLN A 176 6.59 -19.91 -13.69
CA GLN A 176 6.72 -18.48 -14.00
C GLN A 176 7.18 -17.67 -12.78
N ALA A 177 6.94 -18.18 -11.57
CA ALA A 177 7.36 -17.53 -10.34
C ALA A 177 8.88 -17.66 -10.13
N PRO A 178 9.59 -16.59 -9.75
CA PRO A 178 11.02 -16.67 -9.49
C PRO A 178 11.28 -17.46 -8.20
N ARG A 179 11.97 -18.60 -8.32
CA ARG A 179 12.41 -19.40 -7.15
C ARG A 179 13.53 -18.72 -6.38
N GLN A 180 14.51 -18.14 -7.09
CA GLN A 180 15.59 -17.38 -6.47
C GLN A 180 15.08 -16.08 -5.90
N SER A 181 15.68 -15.64 -4.79
CA SER A 181 15.30 -14.37 -4.16
C SER A 181 15.63 -13.17 -5.05
N LEU A 182 14.92 -12.06 -4.87
CA LEU A 182 15.20 -10.83 -5.61
C LEU A 182 16.66 -10.39 -5.42
N VAL A 183 17.19 -10.46 -4.20
CA VAL A 183 18.58 -10.08 -3.91
C VAL A 183 19.56 -10.97 -4.69
N GLN A 184 19.34 -12.28 -4.72
CA GLN A 184 20.19 -13.19 -5.50
C GLN A 184 20.12 -12.88 -6.99
N ARG A 185 18.92 -12.63 -7.53
CA ARG A 185 18.74 -12.26 -8.94
C ARG A 185 19.51 -10.98 -9.29
N ILE A 186 19.42 -9.93 -8.47
CA ILE A 186 20.14 -8.68 -8.68
C ILE A 186 21.67 -8.90 -8.57
N GLN A 187 22.12 -9.64 -7.55
CA GLN A 187 23.54 -9.92 -7.33
C GLN A 187 24.17 -10.67 -8.52
N GLN A 188 23.42 -11.62 -9.09
CA GLN A 188 23.83 -12.41 -10.26
C GLN A 188 23.60 -11.67 -11.59
N ARG A 189 23.11 -10.42 -11.56
CA ARG A 189 22.77 -9.62 -12.74
C ARG A 189 21.76 -10.30 -13.67
N LEU A 190 20.85 -11.09 -13.09
CA LEU A 190 19.74 -11.67 -13.82
C LEU A 190 18.67 -10.60 -14.11
N PRO A 191 17.93 -10.71 -15.23
CA PRO A 191 16.83 -9.79 -15.51
C PRO A 191 15.76 -9.84 -14.41
N VAL A 192 15.39 -8.67 -13.89
CA VAL A 192 14.22 -8.48 -13.02
C VAL A 192 13.07 -8.01 -13.90
N LYS A 193 11.96 -8.77 -13.94
CA LYS A 193 10.89 -8.62 -14.93
C LYS A 193 9.64 -7.90 -14.39
N ASP A 194 9.75 -7.25 -13.24
CA ASP A 194 8.62 -6.67 -12.52
C ASP A 194 7.52 -7.72 -12.26
N ASP A 195 7.96 -8.94 -11.90
CA ASP A 195 7.09 -10.09 -11.64
C ASP A 195 6.22 -9.81 -10.41
N SER A 196 6.78 -9.11 -9.41
CA SER A 196 6.12 -8.63 -8.20
C SER A 196 6.29 -7.13 -8.06
N TRP A 197 5.34 -6.45 -7.40
CA TRP A 197 5.47 -5.04 -7.02
C TRP A 197 6.73 -4.75 -6.18
N LEU A 198 7.25 -5.76 -5.48
CA LEU A 198 8.48 -5.68 -4.69
C LEU A 198 9.72 -5.40 -5.56
N ASP A 199 9.73 -5.88 -6.81
CA ASP A 199 10.82 -5.65 -7.75
C ASP A 199 11.02 -4.14 -8.02
N LEU A 200 9.91 -3.39 -8.07
CA LEU A 200 9.89 -1.97 -8.41
C LEU A 200 10.68 -1.13 -7.40
N PHE A 201 10.60 -1.48 -6.11
CA PHE A 201 11.34 -0.77 -5.06
C PHE A 201 12.86 -0.85 -5.23
N PHE A 202 13.39 -1.88 -5.89
CA PHE A 202 14.83 -2.06 -6.11
C PHE A 202 15.30 -1.58 -7.49
N THR A 203 14.37 -1.33 -8.41
CA THR A 203 14.70 -1.17 -9.84
C THR A 203 14.18 0.12 -10.46
N ARG A 204 13.15 0.76 -9.89
CA ARG A 204 12.46 1.90 -10.51
C ARG A 204 12.28 3.06 -9.55
N ASP A 205 12.27 4.27 -10.07
CA ASP A 205 11.95 5.45 -9.25
C ASP A 205 10.47 5.41 -8.88
N ILE A 206 10.14 5.64 -7.60
CA ILE A 206 8.76 5.58 -7.08
C ILE A 206 8.39 6.90 -6.42
N HIS A 207 7.22 7.42 -6.78
CA HIS A 207 6.61 8.61 -6.18
C HIS A 207 5.50 8.18 -5.21
N ILE A 208 5.69 8.44 -3.92
CA ILE A 208 4.80 8.07 -2.83
C ILE A 208 3.96 9.29 -2.42
N LEU A 209 2.64 9.19 -2.54
CA LEU A 209 1.69 10.27 -2.24
C LEU A 209 0.39 9.72 -1.63
N GLY A 210 -0.29 10.53 -0.83
CA GLY A 210 -1.54 10.13 -0.18
C GLY A 210 -1.45 8.98 0.82
N LEU A 211 -0.23 8.51 1.11
CA LEU A 211 0.05 7.46 2.09
C LEU A 211 0.58 8.10 3.37
N SER A 212 -0.10 7.85 4.49
CA SER A 212 0.36 8.32 5.80
C SER A 212 1.70 7.70 6.16
N LEU A 213 1.91 6.42 5.84
CA LEU A 213 3.10 5.65 6.16
C LEU A 213 3.39 5.69 7.65
N ASP A 214 2.36 5.36 8.44
CA ASP A 214 2.46 5.28 9.89
C ASP A 214 3.40 4.13 10.30
N PHE A 215 3.96 4.18 11.51
CA PHE A 215 4.93 3.18 11.98
C PHE A 215 4.35 1.77 12.12
N VAL A 216 3.02 1.64 12.06
CA VAL A 216 2.31 0.36 12.05
C VAL A 216 2.34 -0.35 10.69
N GLU A 217 2.68 0.35 9.59
CA GLU A 217 2.89 -0.23 8.26
C GLU A 217 4.24 -0.96 8.19
N THR A 218 4.40 -1.94 9.08
CA THR A 218 5.68 -2.62 9.39
C THR A 218 6.29 -3.32 8.18
N ASP A 219 5.47 -3.78 7.25
CA ASP A 219 5.86 -4.42 6.00
C ASP A 219 6.53 -3.42 5.04
N LEU A 220 5.94 -2.25 4.82
CA LEU A 220 6.51 -1.17 4.03
C LEU A 220 7.77 -0.59 4.70
N TRP A 221 7.75 -0.35 6.01
CA TRP A 221 8.93 0.10 6.75
C TRP A 221 10.08 -0.91 6.66
N TRP A 222 9.77 -2.20 6.76
CA TRP A 222 10.77 -3.24 6.55
C TRP A 222 11.33 -3.19 5.14
N LEU A 223 10.49 -3.02 4.11
CA LEU A 223 10.95 -2.99 2.71
C LEU A 223 11.88 -1.80 2.44
N LEU A 224 11.48 -0.59 2.87
CA LEU A 224 12.30 0.62 2.77
C LEU A 224 13.64 0.44 3.48
N THR A 225 13.60 -0.08 4.72
CA THR A 225 14.79 -0.33 5.52
C THR A 225 15.71 -1.38 4.93
N TYR A 226 15.14 -2.49 4.46
CA TYR A 226 15.92 -3.55 3.86
C TYR A 226 16.59 -3.08 2.57
N ARG A 227 15.85 -2.35 1.72
CA ARG A 227 16.38 -1.70 0.51
C ARG A 227 17.54 -0.74 0.84
N ALA A 228 17.35 0.18 1.80
CA ALA A 228 18.38 1.14 2.19
C ALA A 228 19.64 0.44 2.72
N ARG A 229 19.47 -0.61 3.54
CA ARG A 229 20.59 -1.44 4.02
C ARG A 229 21.33 -2.12 2.88
N GLN A 230 20.61 -2.66 1.89
CA GLN A 230 21.25 -3.22 0.69
C GLN A 230 22.03 -2.15 -0.10
N LYS A 231 21.58 -0.89 -0.10
CA LYS A 231 22.28 0.21 -0.79
C LYS A 231 23.55 0.68 -0.06
N PHE A 232 23.49 0.79 1.27
CA PHE A 232 24.53 1.45 2.07
C PHE A 232 25.55 0.49 2.69
N GLN A 233 25.21 -0.79 2.86
CA GLN A 233 26.16 -1.77 3.35
C GLN A 233 27.20 -2.11 2.28
N LYS A 234 28.42 -2.47 2.71
CA LYS A 234 29.45 -2.93 1.79
C LYS A 234 29.13 -4.34 1.28
N ASN A 235 29.48 -4.62 0.03
CA ASN A 235 29.41 -5.95 -0.60
C ASN A 235 28.00 -6.57 -0.68
N THR A 236 26.97 -5.74 -0.79
CA THR A 236 25.56 -6.12 -1.02
C THR A 236 25.19 -5.94 -2.51
N ILE A 237 23.90 -5.71 -2.82
CA ILE A 237 23.41 -5.47 -4.18
C ILE A 237 23.42 -3.99 -4.58
N PRO A 238 23.63 -3.67 -5.86
CA PRO A 238 23.47 -2.31 -6.35
C PRO A 238 22.00 -1.90 -6.37
N VAL A 239 21.67 -0.78 -5.71
CA VAL A 239 20.35 -0.14 -5.76
C VAL A 239 20.56 1.31 -6.19
N ARG A 240 20.03 1.67 -7.37
CA ARG A 240 20.32 2.96 -8.03
C ARG A 240 19.12 3.88 -8.18
N ASN A 241 17.90 3.35 -8.08
CA ASN A 241 16.67 4.13 -8.16
C ASN A 241 16.51 5.07 -6.95
N ALA A 242 15.59 6.02 -7.06
CA ALA A 242 15.21 6.97 -6.02
C ALA A 242 13.75 6.79 -5.60
N LEU A 243 13.48 6.98 -4.31
CA LEU A 243 12.13 7.02 -3.77
C LEU A 243 11.82 8.46 -3.36
N TYR A 244 10.62 8.93 -3.65
CA TYR A 244 10.16 10.28 -3.36
C TYR A 244 8.92 10.20 -2.48
N TYR A 245 8.88 10.93 -1.37
CA TYR A 245 7.72 11.02 -0.50
C TYR A 245 7.20 12.46 -0.48
N TYR A 246 5.98 12.66 -0.96
CA TYR A 246 5.34 13.97 -1.02
C TYR A 246 4.53 14.23 0.25
N ILE A 247 4.66 15.43 0.81
CA ILE A 247 3.92 15.84 2.02
C ILE A 247 3.47 17.32 1.93
N PRO A 248 2.29 17.70 2.44
CA PRO A 248 1.95 19.10 2.62
C PRO A 248 2.90 19.78 3.61
N THR A 249 3.39 20.99 3.30
CA THR A 249 4.36 21.71 4.15
C THR A 249 3.86 21.91 5.59
N GLU A 250 2.55 22.09 5.78
CA GLU A 250 1.93 22.23 7.11
C GLU A 250 2.13 21.02 8.04
N PHE A 251 2.31 19.82 7.49
CA PHE A 251 2.52 18.58 8.27
C PHE A 251 3.98 18.24 8.50
N VAL A 252 4.93 18.99 7.94
CA VAL A 252 6.37 18.67 8.07
C VAL A 252 6.80 18.64 9.54
N GLN A 253 6.36 19.62 10.33
CA GLN A 253 6.75 19.72 11.74
C GLN A 253 6.16 18.59 12.59
N SER A 254 4.88 18.26 12.41
CA SER A 254 4.23 17.18 13.17
C SER A 254 4.71 15.79 12.72
N ALA A 255 5.10 15.64 11.45
CA ALA A 255 5.62 14.40 10.89
C ALA A 255 7.15 14.24 11.06
N LYS A 256 7.84 15.15 11.77
CA LYS A 256 9.30 15.21 11.80
C LYS A 256 10.00 13.86 12.00
N PHE A 257 9.57 13.08 13.00
CA PHE A 257 10.22 11.79 13.28
C PHE A 257 10.07 10.79 12.14
N LYS A 258 8.90 10.75 11.48
CA LYS A 258 8.69 9.94 10.29
C LYS A 258 9.59 10.40 9.14
N LEU A 259 9.70 11.71 8.92
CA LEU A 259 10.53 12.28 7.86
C LEU A 259 12.02 11.99 8.09
N ASP A 260 12.50 12.08 9.34
CA ASP A 260 13.87 11.70 9.71
C ASP A 260 14.13 10.22 9.38
N MET A 261 13.18 9.32 9.69
CA MET A 261 13.29 7.90 9.35
C MET A 261 13.23 7.66 7.84
N LEU A 262 12.38 8.37 7.09
CA LEU A 262 12.33 8.29 5.62
C LEU A 262 13.66 8.71 4.99
N ALA A 263 14.24 9.82 5.44
CA ALA A 263 15.53 10.30 4.97
C ALA A 263 16.65 9.29 5.25
N ALA A 264 16.66 8.68 6.45
CA ALA A 264 17.60 7.61 6.79
C ALA A 264 17.45 6.36 5.89
N ASN A 265 16.24 6.13 5.37
CA ASN A 265 15.92 5.06 4.44
C ASN A 265 16.08 5.45 2.96
N ASP A 266 16.85 6.50 2.66
CA ASP A 266 17.13 6.95 1.28
C ASP A 266 15.87 7.40 0.51
N VAL A 267 14.85 7.87 1.23
CA VAL A 267 13.64 8.45 0.64
C VAL A 267 13.76 9.97 0.63
N LYS A 268 13.63 10.57 -0.56
CA LYS A 268 13.67 12.02 -0.75
C LYS A 268 12.32 12.61 -0.37
N VAL A 269 12.28 13.41 0.68
CA VAL A 269 11.07 14.12 1.10
C VAL A 269 10.91 15.38 0.24
N ILE A 270 9.73 15.57 -0.32
CA ILE A 270 9.33 16.76 -1.06
C ILE A 270 8.11 17.34 -0.36
N ASP A 271 8.29 18.50 0.26
CA ASP A 271 7.17 19.25 0.81
C ASP A 271 6.59 20.22 -0.24
N ILE A 272 5.27 20.39 -0.22
CA ILE A 272 4.55 21.30 -1.11
C ILE A 272 3.58 22.15 -0.29
N GLU A 273 3.72 23.46 -0.44
CA GLU A 273 2.77 24.43 0.09
C GLU A 273 1.57 24.54 -0.86
N ALA A 274 0.37 24.37 -0.32
CA ALA A 274 -0.87 24.50 -1.07
C ALA A 274 -2.00 24.97 -0.15
N LYS A 275 -3.01 25.63 -0.71
CA LYS A 275 -4.13 26.20 0.04
C LYS A 275 -5.12 25.16 0.55
N ASP A 276 -5.25 24.08 -0.19
CA ASP A 276 -6.16 22.98 0.11
C ASP A 276 -5.62 21.67 -0.47
N LYS A 277 -6.25 20.56 -0.06
CA LYS A 277 -5.85 19.21 -0.43
C LYS A 277 -5.90 18.97 -1.94
N ARG A 278 -6.89 19.53 -2.64
CA ARG A 278 -7.02 19.37 -4.10
C ARG A 278 -5.84 20.02 -4.80
N THR A 279 -5.58 21.28 -4.49
CA THR A 279 -4.46 22.05 -5.02
C THR A 279 -3.12 21.39 -4.71
N TYR A 280 -2.96 20.82 -3.52
CA TYR A 280 -1.78 20.05 -3.14
C TYR A 280 -1.51 18.90 -4.12
N TYR A 281 -2.49 18.04 -4.37
CA TYR A 281 -2.32 16.92 -5.29
C TYR A 281 -2.11 17.38 -6.73
N GLU A 282 -2.77 18.44 -7.19
CA GLU A 282 -2.50 19.03 -8.51
C GLU A 282 -1.03 19.45 -8.65
N GLU A 283 -0.44 20.07 -7.63
CA GLU A 283 0.98 20.43 -7.62
C GLU A 283 1.91 19.22 -7.56
N VAL A 284 1.58 18.18 -6.78
CA VAL A 284 2.31 16.90 -6.78
C VAL A 284 2.36 16.32 -8.20
N LEU A 285 1.21 16.23 -8.88
CA LEU A 285 1.15 15.67 -10.24
C LEU A 285 1.92 16.54 -11.25
N LYS A 286 1.89 17.88 -11.11
CA LYS A 286 2.71 18.78 -11.94
C LYS A 286 4.20 18.54 -11.72
N GLN A 287 4.65 18.32 -10.49
CA GLN A 287 6.05 18.00 -10.21
C GLN A 287 6.47 16.65 -10.80
N ILE A 288 5.63 15.61 -10.64
CA ILE A 288 5.89 14.28 -11.20
C ILE A 288 6.00 14.33 -12.74
N ARG A 289 5.24 15.19 -13.43
CA ARG A 289 5.38 15.37 -14.88
C ARG A 289 6.72 15.96 -15.30
N ARG A 290 7.33 16.80 -14.45
CA ARG A 290 8.58 17.54 -14.75
C ARG A 290 9.84 16.70 -14.55
N LEU A 291 9.86 15.84 -13.54
CA LEU A 291 10.88 14.81 -13.32
C LEU A 291 10.71 13.74 -14.39
#